data_AF-A0A6H3FCR9-F1
#
_entry.id   AF-A0A6H3FCR9-F1
#
_cell.length_a   1.000
_cell.length_b   1.000
_cell.length_c   1.000
_cell.angle_alpha   90.00
_cell.angle_beta   90.00
_cell.angle_gamma   90.00
#
_symmetry.space_group_name_H-M   'P 1'
#
loop_
_entity.id
_entity.type
_entity.pdbx_description
1 polymer ?
#
loop_
_entity_poly.entity_id
_entity_poly.type
_entity_poly.pdbx_seq_one_letter_code
_entity_poly.pdbx_strand_id
1 'polypeptide(L)'
;MGWIKAAALLAGVDPVRADLLAPGGETLPLPRRTEGFLVHLGDHDFVLSVPAAQWVTPVLRALAEKKYGLKGADLDGLPGNNFRNYVFAQLSAMRLYGALTVGGPAAVAELAASAVRPA
;
A
#
# COMPACT_ATOMS: atom_id res chain seq x y z
N MET A 1 -8.80 -18.90 3.69
CA MET A 1 -9.44 -18.24 4.86
C MET A 1 -10.07 -19.21 5.87
N GLY A 2 -9.78 -20.52 5.81
CA GLY A 2 -10.42 -21.51 6.68
C GLY A 2 -10.16 -21.31 8.18
N TRP A 3 -8.96 -20.87 8.56
CA TRP A 3 -8.61 -20.65 9.96
C TRP A 3 -9.38 -19.49 10.60
N ILE A 4 -9.58 -18.37 9.90
CA ILE A 4 -10.43 -17.25 10.39
C ILE A 4 -11.87 -17.72 10.52
N LYS A 5 -12.40 -18.41 9.50
CA LYS A 5 -13.77 -18.94 9.53
C LYS A 5 -13.97 -19.91 10.70
N ALA A 6 -13.00 -20.79 10.97
CA ALA A 6 -13.04 -21.73 12.09
C ALA A 6 -12.97 -21.01 13.45
N ALA A 7 -12.05 -20.05 13.62
CA ALA A 7 -11.94 -19.27 14.86
C ALA A 7 -13.20 -18.44 15.12
N ALA A 8 -13.76 -17.82 14.08
CA ALA A 8 -14.98 -17.02 14.17
C ALA A 8 -16.20 -17.91 14.53
N LEU A 9 -16.27 -19.12 13.96
CA LEU A 9 -17.28 -20.12 14.33
C LEU A 9 -17.18 -20.51 15.81
N LEU A 10 -15.98 -20.80 16.32
CA LEU A 10 -15.76 -21.13 17.73
C LEU A 10 -16.11 -19.96 18.65
N ALA A 11 -15.83 -18.73 18.21
CA ALA A 11 -16.10 -17.51 18.98
C ALA A 11 -17.56 -17.02 18.87
N GLY A 12 -18.39 -17.61 18.00
CA GLY A 12 -19.75 -17.12 17.73
C GLY A 12 -19.77 -15.75 17.05
N VAL A 13 -18.70 -15.38 16.33
CA VAL A 13 -18.53 -14.09 15.65
C VAL A 13 -18.73 -14.27 14.16
N ASP A 14 -19.46 -13.36 13.52
CA ASP A 14 -19.49 -13.26 12.06
C ASP A 14 -18.22 -12.53 11.58
N PRO A 15 -17.31 -13.20 10.86
CA PRO A 15 -16.02 -12.62 10.50
C PRO A 15 -16.13 -11.51 9.46
N VAL A 16 -17.19 -11.45 8.65
CA VAL A 16 -17.40 -10.36 7.70
C VAL A 16 -17.95 -9.13 8.43
N ARG A 17 -18.91 -9.32 9.33
CA ARG A 17 -19.45 -8.21 10.15
C ARG A 17 -18.42 -7.64 11.11
N ALA A 18 -17.46 -8.44 11.55
CA ALA A 18 -16.35 -8.03 12.41
C ALA A 18 -15.14 -7.45 11.66
N ASP A 19 -15.23 -7.27 10.34
CA ASP A 19 -14.13 -6.76 9.49
C ASP A 19 -12.85 -7.62 9.56
N LEU A 20 -13.00 -8.91 9.84
CA LEU A 20 -11.90 -9.89 9.79
C LEU A 20 -11.75 -10.50 8.39
N LEU A 21 -12.84 -10.56 7.62
CA LEU A 21 -12.89 -10.99 6.24
C LEU A 21 -13.62 -9.94 5.38
N ALA A 22 -13.18 -9.82 4.13
CA ALA A 22 -13.86 -9.00 3.13
C ALA A 22 -15.29 -9.51 2.86
N PRO A 23 -16.17 -8.68 2.26
CA PRO A 23 -17.46 -9.14 1.78
C PRO A 23 -17.35 -10.44 0.96
N GLY A 24 -18.19 -11.41 1.27
CA GLY A 24 -18.13 -12.76 0.68
C GLY A 24 -17.22 -13.75 1.41
N GLY A 25 -16.37 -13.30 2.35
CA GLY A 25 -15.62 -14.19 3.24
C GLY A 25 -14.43 -14.93 2.60
N GLU A 26 -14.09 -14.64 1.35
CA GLU A 26 -13.06 -15.38 0.60
C GLU A 26 -11.66 -14.78 0.73
N THR A 27 -11.54 -13.53 1.19
CA THR A 27 -10.24 -12.86 1.35
C THR A 27 -10.20 -11.94 2.55
N LEU A 28 -9.02 -11.44 2.89
CA LEU A 28 -8.83 -10.39 3.90
C LEU A 28 -9.33 -9.04 3.36
N PRO A 29 -9.82 -8.13 4.22
CA PRO A 29 -10.16 -6.77 3.84
C PRO A 29 -8.99 -6.03 3.17
N LEU A 30 -9.32 -5.09 2.29
CA LEU A 30 -8.37 -4.16 1.70
C LEU A 30 -8.51 -2.78 2.36
N PRO A 31 -7.41 -2.04 2.56
CA PRO A 31 -6.03 -2.43 2.32
C PRO A 31 -5.51 -3.41 3.38
N ARG A 32 -4.64 -4.36 2.99
CA ARG A 32 -4.06 -5.34 3.91
C ARG A 32 -2.99 -4.69 4.76
N ARG A 33 -3.19 -4.69 6.08
CA ARG A 33 -2.21 -4.22 7.07
C ARG A 33 -0.85 -4.89 6.87
N THR A 34 0.21 -4.08 6.93
CA THR A 34 1.60 -4.52 6.70
C THR A 34 2.04 -5.56 7.73
N GLU A 35 1.51 -5.46 8.95
CA GLU A 35 1.80 -6.30 10.11
C GLU A 35 1.55 -7.79 9.83
N GLY A 36 0.57 -8.12 8.96
CA GLY A 36 0.29 -9.50 8.58
C GLY A 36 1.39 -10.15 7.73
N PHE A 37 2.34 -9.37 7.21
CA PHE A 37 3.47 -9.84 6.41
C PHE A 37 4.79 -9.84 7.19
N LEU A 38 4.83 -9.18 8.36
CA LEU A 38 6.01 -9.08 9.20
C LEU A 38 6.14 -10.35 10.06
N VAL A 39 6.88 -11.32 9.54
CA VAL A 39 7.21 -12.57 10.24
C VAL A 39 8.72 -12.72 10.39
N HIS A 40 9.18 -13.63 11.24
CA HIS A 40 10.62 -13.87 11.49
C HIS A 40 11.38 -14.46 10.27
N LEU A 41 10.75 -14.57 9.11
CA LEU A 41 11.23 -15.26 7.93
C LEU A 41 11.39 -14.25 6.78
N GLY A 42 12.64 -13.94 6.42
CA GLY A 42 12.99 -12.81 5.55
C GLY A 42 12.38 -12.86 4.13
N ASP A 43 12.07 -14.03 3.60
CA ASP A 43 11.48 -14.15 2.25
C ASP A 43 10.04 -13.61 2.15
N HIS A 44 9.38 -13.35 3.28
CA HIS A 44 8.05 -12.72 3.29
C HIS A 44 8.09 -11.24 2.90
N ASP A 45 9.25 -10.61 2.93
CA ASP A 45 9.44 -9.28 2.37
C ASP A 45 9.11 -9.26 0.87
N PHE A 46 9.31 -10.37 0.14
CA PHE A 46 8.89 -10.46 -1.27
C PHE A 46 7.36 -10.40 -1.43
N VAL A 47 6.62 -11.09 -0.55
CA VAL A 47 5.15 -11.14 -0.57
C VAL A 47 4.54 -9.77 -0.34
N LEU A 48 5.22 -8.89 0.41
CA LEU A 48 4.81 -7.52 0.67
C LEU A 48 5.36 -6.53 -0.37
N SER A 49 6.64 -6.62 -0.71
CA SER A 49 7.35 -5.58 -1.47
C SER A 49 6.83 -5.39 -2.89
N VAL A 50 6.51 -6.47 -3.61
CA VAL A 50 5.96 -6.38 -4.97
C VAL A 50 4.55 -5.78 -4.97
N PRO A 51 3.58 -6.28 -4.17
CA PRO A 51 2.27 -5.63 -4.06
C PRO A 51 2.34 -4.20 -3.53
N ALA A 52 3.24 -3.90 -2.58
CA ALA A 52 3.43 -2.54 -2.07
C ALA A 52 3.82 -1.57 -3.20
N ALA A 53 4.75 -1.95 -4.07
CA ALA A 53 5.11 -1.14 -5.24
C ALA A 53 3.92 -0.96 -6.18
N GLN A 54 3.14 -2.01 -6.44
CA GLN A 54 1.95 -1.96 -7.30
C GLN A 54 0.84 -1.08 -6.73
N TRP A 55 0.58 -1.14 -5.42
CA TRP A 55 -0.48 -0.36 -4.76
C TRP A 55 -0.11 1.11 -4.57
N VAL A 56 1.18 1.40 -4.32
CA VAL A 56 1.64 2.78 -4.11
C VAL A 56 1.84 3.53 -5.43
N THR A 57 2.20 2.83 -6.52
CA THR A 57 2.48 3.49 -7.82
C THR A 57 1.32 4.36 -8.34
N PRO A 58 0.05 3.91 -8.35
CA PRO A 58 -1.09 4.75 -8.74
C PRO A 58 -1.26 5.99 -7.85
N VAL A 59 -0.98 5.87 -6.56
CA VAL A 59 -1.07 6.98 -5.60
C VAL A 59 0.01 8.03 -5.89
N LEU A 60 1.24 7.59 -6.14
CA LEU A 60 2.34 8.48 -6.54
C LEU A 60 2.10 9.11 -7.89
N ARG A 61 1.48 8.39 -8.84
CA ARG A 61 1.07 8.96 -10.13
C ARG A 61 0.07 10.10 -9.94
N ALA A 62 -0.98 9.88 -9.16
CA ALA A 62 -1.99 10.91 -8.87
C ALA A 62 -1.37 12.11 -8.13
N LEU A 63 -0.43 11.86 -7.22
CA LEU A 63 0.34 12.92 -6.56
C LEU A 63 1.20 13.71 -7.57
N ALA A 64 1.87 13.02 -8.50
CA ALA A 64 2.70 13.65 -9.52
C ALA A 64 1.90 14.58 -10.42
N GLU A 65 0.73 14.13 -10.86
CA GLU A 65 -0.21 14.92 -11.63
C GLU A 65 -0.71 16.14 -10.85
N LYS A 66 -1.21 15.91 -9.62
CA LYS A 66 -1.84 16.97 -8.82
C LYS A 66 -0.87 18.02 -8.30
N LYS A 67 0.32 17.61 -7.85
CA LYS A 67 1.28 18.50 -7.16
C LYS A 67 2.36 19.05 -8.07
N TYR A 68 2.79 18.28 -9.06
CA TYR A 68 3.91 18.64 -9.93
C TYR A 68 3.49 18.84 -11.40
N GLY A 69 2.21 18.65 -11.72
CA GLY A 69 1.66 19.00 -13.03
C GLY A 69 2.04 18.06 -14.17
N LEU A 70 2.58 16.86 -13.86
CA LEU A 70 2.88 15.85 -14.88
C LEU A 70 1.59 15.37 -15.54
N LYS A 71 1.58 15.19 -16.87
CA LYS A 71 0.38 14.82 -17.64
C LYS A 71 0.69 13.82 -18.74
N GLY A 72 -0.33 13.06 -19.13
CA GLY A 72 -0.28 12.19 -20.31
C GLY A 72 0.96 11.29 -20.32
N ALA A 73 1.71 11.34 -21.42
CA ALA A 73 2.91 10.53 -21.61
C ALA A 73 4.00 10.75 -20.56
N ASP A 74 4.04 11.91 -19.88
CA ASP A 74 5.04 12.16 -18.83
C ASP A 74 4.80 11.30 -17.59
N LEU A 75 3.54 10.99 -17.26
CA LEU A 75 3.20 10.16 -16.09
C LEU A 75 3.58 8.69 -16.29
N ASP A 76 3.51 8.20 -17.53
CA ASP A 76 3.89 6.83 -17.92
C ASP A 76 5.36 6.72 -18.35
N GLY A 77 5.96 7.86 -18.72
CA GLY A 77 7.30 7.96 -19.27
C GLY A 77 8.40 8.16 -18.24
N LEU A 78 9.55 8.61 -18.73
CA LEU A 78 10.73 8.87 -17.91
C LEU A 78 10.46 9.83 -16.73
N PRO A 79 9.69 10.93 -16.87
CA PRO A 79 9.44 11.85 -15.76
C PRO A 79 8.72 11.20 -14.58
N GLY A 80 7.60 10.49 -14.84
CA GLY A 80 6.84 9.79 -13.82
C GLY A 80 7.63 8.64 -13.18
N ASN A 81 8.39 7.89 -13.99
CA ASN A 81 9.27 6.84 -13.49
C ASN A 81 10.40 7.41 -12.61
N ASN A 82 11.01 8.53 -12.99
CA ASN A 82 12.04 9.19 -12.18
C ASN A 82 11.48 9.67 -10.84
N PHE A 83 10.30 10.31 -10.86
CA PHE A 83 9.62 10.72 -9.64
C PHE A 83 9.36 9.51 -8.72
N ARG A 84 8.71 8.46 -9.23
CA ARG A 84 8.42 7.23 -8.48
C ARG A 84 9.70 6.61 -7.91
N ASN A 85 10.72 6.43 -8.75
CA ASN A 85 11.97 5.78 -8.36
C ASN A 85 12.73 6.60 -7.32
N TYR A 86 12.74 7.92 -7.44
CA TYR A 86 13.33 8.80 -6.43
C TYR A 86 12.62 8.63 -5.09
N VAL A 87 11.29 8.72 -5.06
CA VAL A 87 10.50 8.53 -3.84
C VAL A 87 10.73 7.13 -3.23
N PHE A 88 10.76 6.08 -4.05
CA PHE A 88 11.06 4.71 -3.59
C PHE A 88 12.47 4.56 -3.04
N ALA A 89 13.48 5.18 -3.66
CA ALA A 89 14.85 5.12 -3.18
C ALA A 89 15.02 5.81 -1.81
N GLN A 90 14.25 6.87 -1.54
CA GLN A 90 14.32 7.59 -0.26
C GLN A 90 13.50 6.93 0.86
N LEU A 91 12.35 6.32 0.52
CA LEU A 91 11.35 5.93 1.52
C LEU A 91 11.03 4.44 1.53
N SER A 92 11.38 3.69 0.49
CA SER A 92 10.90 2.33 0.18
C SER A 92 9.40 2.26 -0.14
N ALA A 93 9.03 1.35 -1.05
CA ALA A 93 7.63 1.09 -1.37
C ALA A 93 6.85 0.54 -0.15
N MET A 94 7.48 -0.28 0.70
CA MET A 94 6.82 -0.88 1.86
C MET A 94 6.45 0.15 2.93
N ARG A 95 7.30 1.13 3.21
CA ARG A 95 6.98 2.23 4.14
C ARG A 95 5.83 3.09 3.62
N LEU A 96 5.84 3.41 2.33
CA LEU A 96 4.75 4.16 1.67
C LEU A 96 3.44 3.36 1.70
N TYR A 97 3.51 2.05 1.51
CA TYR A 97 2.34 1.18 1.63
C TYR A 97 1.81 1.13 3.06
N GLY A 98 2.69 1.09 4.07
CA GLY A 98 2.30 1.24 5.48
C GLY A 98 1.51 2.54 5.70
N ALA A 99 2.02 3.67 5.22
CA ALA A 99 1.32 4.95 5.28
C ALA A 99 -0.04 4.92 4.55
N LEU A 100 -0.09 4.30 3.37
CA LEU A 100 -1.33 4.12 2.59
C LEU A 100 -2.38 3.33 3.37
N THR A 101 -2.00 2.26 4.06
CA THR A 101 -2.96 1.42 4.80
C THR A 101 -3.52 2.12 6.05
N VAL A 102 -2.75 3.05 6.65
CA VAL A 102 -3.14 3.76 7.89
C VAL A 102 -3.88 5.04 7.61
N GLY A 103 -3.33 5.91 6.76
CA GLY A 103 -3.85 7.26 6.52
C GLY A 103 -4.25 7.53 5.07
N GLY A 104 -4.30 6.50 4.23
CA GLY A 104 -4.74 6.62 2.85
C GLY A 104 -3.77 7.43 1.96
N PRO A 105 -4.24 7.88 0.78
CA PRO A 105 -3.43 8.65 -0.17
C PRO A 105 -2.82 9.94 0.40
N ALA A 106 -3.49 10.58 1.37
CA ALA A 106 -3.00 11.80 2.00
C ALA A 106 -1.69 11.55 2.79
N ALA A 107 -1.64 10.47 3.58
CA ALA A 107 -0.43 10.10 4.31
C ALA A 107 0.74 9.74 3.37
N VAL A 108 0.45 9.11 2.22
CA VAL A 108 1.46 8.87 1.18
C VAL A 108 2.00 10.19 0.62
N ALA A 109 1.13 11.17 0.37
CA ALA A 109 1.51 12.47 -0.15
C ALA A 109 2.37 13.28 0.83
N GLU A 110 2.02 13.27 2.12
CA GLU A 110 2.82 13.90 3.18
C GLU A 110 4.21 13.26 3.29
N LEU A 111 4.27 11.93 3.30
CA LEU A 111 5.52 11.20 3.39
C LEU A 111 6.40 11.41 2.14
N ALA A 112 5.81 11.38 0.94
CA ALA A 112 6.55 11.68 -0.29
C ALA A 112 7.07 13.12 -0.31
N ALA A 113 6.30 14.09 0.23
CA ALA A 113 6.72 15.48 0.34
C ALA A 113 7.92 15.67 1.27
N SER A 114 8.10 14.82 2.30
CA SER A 114 9.29 14.91 3.16
C SER A 114 10.58 14.48 2.46
N ALA A 115 10.48 13.70 1.37
CA ALA A 115 11.63 13.24 0.59
C ALA A 115 11.93 14.17 -0.60
N VAL A 116 10.91 14.74 -1.23
CA VAL A 116 11.05 15.61 -2.41
C VAL A 116 11.19 17.06 -1.95
N ARG A 117 12.44 17.51 -1.73
CA ARG A 117 12.74 18.90 -1.36
C ARG A 117 12.57 19.82 -2.58
N PRO A 118 11.99 21.03 -2.42
CA PRO A 118 12.11 22.08 -3.43
C PRO A 118 13.59 22.40 -3.68
N ALA A 119 13.93 22.68 -4.93
CA ALA A 119 15.23 23.24 -5.32
C ALA A 119 15.33 24.71 -4.88
#